data_AF-A0A4W5NXL9-F1
#
_entry.id   AF-A0A4W5NXL9-F1
#
_cell.length_a   1.000
_cell.length_b   1.000
_cell.length_c   1.000
_cell.angle_alpha   90.00
_cell.angle_beta   90.00
_cell.angle_gamma   90.00
#
_symmetry.space_group_name_H-M   'P 1'
#
loop_
_entity.id
_entity.type
_entity.pdbx_description
1 polymer ?
#
loop_
_entity_poly.entity_id
_entity_poly.type
_entity_poly.pdbx_seq_one_letter_code
_entity_poly.pdbx_strand_id
1 'polypeptide(L)'
;MTSTAKFRKDKEIVAEYETQVKEIRAQLVEQLKCLDQQCELRVQLLQDLQDFFRKKAEIEMDYSRNLEKLAERFLTKTRSTKDHQLKKEQSVLSPVNCWNLLLTQVKRESRDHATLSDLYLNNIIPRFAQVSEDSGRLFKKSKEVGVQLHEDLMKVLNELYTCLAQASLGEAAA
;
A
#
# COMPACT_ATOMS: atom_id res chain seq x y z
N MET A 1 13.73 16.93 63.81
CA MET A 1 14.46 16.23 62.72
C MET A 1 13.55 15.53 61.70
N THR A 2 12.24 15.42 61.96
CA THR A 2 11.26 14.75 61.07
C THR A 2 10.79 15.60 59.88
N SER A 3 10.63 16.91 60.05
CA SER A 3 10.21 17.85 58.98
C SER A 3 11.18 17.89 57.78
N THR A 4 12.49 17.91 58.04
CA THR A 4 13.52 17.89 57.00
C THR A 4 13.56 16.59 56.20
N ALA A 5 13.23 15.45 56.82
CA ALA A 5 13.17 14.16 56.15
C ALA A 5 11.91 14.03 55.26
N LYS A 6 10.79 14.63 55.68
CA LYS A 6 9.53 14.67 54.90
C LYS A 6 9.68 15.53 53.64
N PHE A 7 10.18 16.76 53.80
CA PHE A 7 10.44 17.67 52.68
C PHE A 7 11.42 17.10 51.64
N ARG A 8 12.40 16.28 52.06
CA ARG A 8 13.32 15.60 51.16
C ARG A 8 12.61 14.54 50.30
N LYS A 9 11.64 13.82 50.88
CA LYS A 9 10.81 12.84 50.15
C LYS A 9 9.87 13.51 49.17
N ASP A 10 9.26 14.64 49.52
CA ASP A 10 8.34 15.33 48.61
C ASP A 10 9.05 15.87 47.36
N LYS A 11 10.29 16.36 47.53
CA LYS A 11 11.16 16.73 46.40
C LYS A 11 11.55 15.54 45.52
N GLU A 12 11.78 14.38 46.12
CA GLU A 12 12.10 13.13 45.40
C GLU A 12 10.90 12.66 44.57
N ILE A 13 9.69 12.70 45.13
CA ILE A 13 8.44 12.37 44.42
C ILE A 13 8.23 13.28 43.20
N VAL A 14 8.43 14.59 43.35
CA VAL A 14 8.29 15.53 42.23
C VAL A 14 9.34 15.24 41.13
N ALA A 15 10.58 14.92 41.50
CA ALA A 15 11.64 14.59 40.54
C ALA A 15 11.42 13.25 39.81
N GLU A 16 10.93 12.23 40.52
CA GLU A 16 10.53 10.95 39.91
C GLU A 16 9.38 11.16 38.93
N TYR A 17 8.37 11.95 39.32
CA TYR A 17 7.25 12.29 38.45
C TYR A 17 7.69 13.03 37.18
N GLU A 18 8.56 14.04 37.30
CA GLU A 18 9.13 14.72 36.13
C GLU A 18 9.86 13.76 35.17
N THR A 19 10.57 12.78 35.73
CA THR A 19 11.29 11.77 34.94
C THR A 19 10.30 10.90 34.16
N GLN A 20 9.25 10.41 34.82
CA GLN A 20 8.18 9.65 34.15
C GLN A 20 7.47 10.48 33.07
N VAL A 21 7.19 11.76 33.31
CA VAL A 21 6.58 12.63 32.29
C VAL A 21 7.49 12.81 31.07
N LYS A 22 8.81 12.90 31.27
CA LYS A 22 9.78 12.94 30.17
C LYS A 22 9.81 11.63 29.39
N GLU A 23 9.75 10.49 30.07
CA GLU A 23 9.67 9.16 29.43
C GLU A 23 8.38 9.00 28.62
N ILE A 24 7.23 9.38 29.19
CA ILE A 24 5.94 9.37 28.48
C ILE A 24 6.04 10.24 27.23
N ARG A 25 6.53 11.47 27.34
CA ARG A 25 6.72 12.37 26.19
C ARG A 25 7.60 11.74 25.11
N ALA A 26 8.69 11.08 25.49
CA ALA A 26 9.57 10.39 24.55
C ALA A 26 8.84 9.24 23.82
N GLN A 27 8.04 8.45 24.54
CA GLN A 27 7.22 7.38 23.95
C GLN A 27 6.16 7.93 23.00
N LEU A 28 5.48 9.03 23.34
CA LEU A 28 4.48 9.68 22.48
C LEU A 28 5.10 10.18 21.16
N VAL A 29 6.31 10.73 21.22
CA VAL A 29 7.07 11.13 20.02
C VAL A 29 7.42 9.91 19.16
N GLU A 30 7.84 8.82 19.79
CA GLU A 30 8.19 7.59 19.07
C GLU A 30 6.97 6.93 18.42
N GLN A 31 5.81 6.98 19.07
CA GLN A 31 4.54 6.53 18.47
C GLN A 31 4.21 7.29 17.19
N LEU A 32 4.39 8.62 17.17
CA LEU A 32 4.15 9.42 15.97
C LEU A 32 5.14 9.07 14.85
N LYS A 33 6.43 8.88 15.17
CA LYS A 33 7.43 8.44 14.17
C LYS A 33 7.11 7.05 13.61
N CYS A 34 6.70 6.11 14.45
CA CYS A 34 6.29 4.78 14.01
C CYS A 34 5.09 4.87 13.06
N LEU A 35 4.12 5.74 13.37
CA LEU A 35 2.97 5.98 12.51
C LEU A 35 3.40 6.59 11.16
N ASP A 36 4.27 7.60 11.17
CA ASP A 36 4.88 8.21 9.97
C ASP A 36 5.56 7.14 9.10
N GLN A 37 6.43 6.33 9.69
CA GLN A 37 7.17 5.27 8.99
C GLN A 37 6.22 4.21 8.40
N GLN A 38 5.17 3.81 9.11
CA GLN A 38 4.19 2.88 8.56
C GLN A 38 3.45 3.45 7.35
N CYS A 39 3.16 4.74 7.34
CA CYS A 39 2.56 5.40 6.17
C CYS A 39 3.52 5.38 4.98
N GLU A 40 4.79 5.72 5.20
CA GLU A 40 5.82 5.72 4.16
C GLU A 40 6.00 4.33 3.54
N LEU A 41 6.12 3.29 4.37
CA LEU A 41 6.23 1.90 3.91
C LEU A 41 5.02 1.46 3.09
N ARG A 42 3.82 1.88 3.49
CA ARG A 42 2.59 1.55 2.78
C ARG A 42 2.50 2.25 1.43
N VAL A 43 2.90 3.53 1.36
CA VAL A 43 2.97 4.29 0.10
C VAL A 43 4.01 3.66 -0.84
N GLN A 44 5.19 3.30 -0.32
CA GLN A 44 6.22 2.63 -1.11
C GLN A 44 5.72 1.30 -1.69
N LEU A 45 5.08 0.45 -0.87
CA LEU A 45 4.52 -0.81 -1.35
C LEU A 45 3.46 -0.61 -2.45
N LEU A 46 2.61 0.41 -2.32
CA LEU A 46 1.62 0.75 -3.34
C LEU A 46 2.27 1.24 -4.64
N GLN A 47 3.40 1.94 -4.54
CA GLN A 47 4.19 2.33 -5.71
C GLN A 47 4.82 1.11 -6.39
N ASP A 48 5.45 0.22 -5.62
CA ASP A 48 6.07 -1.00 -6.14
C ASP A 48 5.03 -1.90 -6.83
N LEU A 49 3.81 -2.00 -6.28
CA LEU A 49 2.70 -2.72 -6.89
C LEU A 49 2.27 -2.10 -8.24
N GLN A 50 2.19 -0.77 -8.32
CA GLN A 50 1.87 -0.10 -9.59
C GLN A 50 2.94 -0.37 -10.64
N ASP A 51 4.22 -0.30 -10.26
CA ASP A 51 5.34 -0.53 -11.16
C ASP A 51 5.40 -1.99 -11.61
N PHE A 52 5.15 -2.93 -10.70
CA PHE A 52 5.03 -4.35 -11.01
C PHE A 52 3.94 -4.61 -12.06
N PHE A 53 2.72 -4.08 -11.86
CA PHE A 53 1.63 -4.28 -12.82
C PHE A 53 1.86 -3.56 -14.14
N ARG A 54 2.55 -2.41 -14.14
CA ARG A 54 2.97 -1.74 -15.37
C ARG A 54 3.91 -2.64 -16.17
N LYS A 55 4.92 -3.21 -15.50
CA LYS A 55 5.84 -4.13 -16.16
C LYS A 55 5.16 -5.41 -16.63
N LYS A 56 4.24 -5.93 -15.82
CA LYS A 56 3.44 -7.11 -16.19
C LYS A 56 2.58 -6.83 -17.42
N ALA A 57 1.93 -5.67 -17.51
CA ALA A 57 1.13 -5.27 -18.67
C ALA A 57 1.97 -5.19 -19.95
N GLU A 58 3.18 -4.62 -19.89
CA GLU A 58 4.12 -4.62 -21.03
C GLU A 58 4.41 -6.05 -21.52
N ILE A 59 4.69 -6.97 -20.60
CA ILE A 59 4.96 -8.39 -20.92
C ILE A 59 3.74 -9.05 -21.57
N GLU A 60 2.54 -8.85 -21.01
CA GLU A 60 1.31 -9.40 -21.58
C GLU A 60 1.06 -8.86 -23.01
N MET A 61 1.28 -7.55 -23.22
CA MET A 61 1.11 -6.92 -24.53
C MET A 61 2.14 -7.41 -25.55
N ASP A 62 3.40 -7.61 -25.15
CA ASP A 62 4.43 -8.17 -26.03
C ASP A 62 4.14 -9.63 -26.38
N TYR A 63 3.65 -10.42 -25.43
CA TYR A 63 3.22 -11.79 -25.69
C TYR A 63 2.03 -11.82 -26.67
N SER A 64 1.02 -10.98 -26.46
CA SER A 64 -0.10 -10.79 -27.39
C SER A 64 0.38 -10.47 -28.82
N ARG A 65 1.27 -9.48 -28.97
CA ARG A 65 1.84 -9.11 -30.28
C ARG A 65 2.58 -10.26 -30.95
N ASN A 66 3.31 -11.08 -30.18
CA ASN A 66 4.02 -12.24 -30.72
C ASN A 66 3.06 -13.33 -31.20
N LEU A 67 1.97 -13.58 -30.48
CA LEU A 67 0.91 -14.50 -30.89
C LEU A 67 0.18 -14.02 -32.15
N GLU A 68 -0.15 -12.73 -32.26
CA GLU A 68 -0.77 -12.17 -33.46
C GLU A 68 0.14 -12.35 -34.69
N LYS A 69 1.42 -11.98 -34.57
CA LYS A 69 2.43 -12.19 -35.62
C LYS A 69 2.55 -13.66 -36.04
N LEU A 70 2.51 -14.58 -35.07
CA LEU A 70 2.53 -16.02 -35.34
C LEU A 70 1.31 -16.44 -36.17
N ALA A 71 0.11 -16.06 -35.73
CA ALA A 71 -1.12 -16.40 -36.43
C ALA A 71 -1.17 -15.81 -37.85
N GLU A 72 -0.81 -14.53 -38.03
CA GLU A 72 -0.80 -13.85 -39.33
C GLU A 72 0.17 -14.48 -40.33
N ARG A 73 1.38 -14.82 -39.88
CA ARG A 73 2.41 -15.47 -40.72
C ARG A 73 1.92 -16.77 -41.32
N PHE A 74 1.11 -17.53 -40.59
CA PHE A 74 0.62 -18.83 -41.03
C PHE A 74 -0.73 -18.74 -41.76
N LEU A 75 -1.60 -17.78 -41.41
CA LEU A 75 -2.82 -17.49 -42.17
C LEU A 75 -2.54 -17.05 -43.61
N THR A 76 -1.55 -16.16 -43.79
CA THR A 76 -1.13 -15.68 -45.12
C THR A 76 -0.60 -16.81 -46.00
N LYS A 77 0.25 -17.68 -45.45
CA LYS A 77 0.74 -18.90 -46.13
C LYS A 77 -0.37 -19.87 -46.51
N THR A 78 -1.37 -20.10 -45.65
CA THR A 78 -2.48 -21.01 -45.95
C THR A 78 -3.43 -20.45 -47.02
N ARG A 79 -3.56 -19.11 -47.13
CA ARG A 79 -4.33 -18.46 -48.20
C ARG A 79 -3.63 -18.52 -49.55
N SER A 80 -2.30 -18.38 -49.61
CA SER A 80 -1.55 -18.44 -50.87
C SER A 80 -1.56 -19.83 -51.54
N THR A 81 -1.84 -20.91 -50.80
CA THR A 81 -1.87 -22.28 -51.34
C THR A 81 -3.26 -22.72 -51.82
N LYS A 82 -4.31 -21.92 -51.58
CA LYS A 82 -5.66 -22.23 -52.04
C LYS A 82 -5.91 -21.69 -53.45
N ASP A 83 -5.17 -22.23 -54.42
CA ASP A 83 -5.68 -22.32 -55.78
C ASP A 83 -6.72 -23.45 -55.86
N HIS A 84 -7.68 -23.26 -56.76
CA HIS A 84 -8.91 -24.02 -56.96
C HIS A 84 -8.79 -25.54 -56.69
N GLN A 85 -9.60 -26.12 -55.77
CA GLN A 85 -10.43 -27.32 -56.06
C GLN A 85 -11.19 -27.96 -54.87
N LEU A 86 -10.85 -27.74 -53.60
CA LEU A 86 -11.40 -28.60 -52.52
C LEU A 86 -12.57 -27.97 -51.74
N LYS A 87 -13.69 -27.72 -52.43
CA LYS A 87 -14.96 -27.22 -51.84
C LYS A 87 -16.02 -28.31 -51.57
N LYS A 88 -15.73 -29.59 -51.78
CA LYS A 88 -16.70 -30.68 -51.56
C LYS A 88 -16.07 -31.81 -50.74
N GLU A 89 -16.40 -31.83 -49.46
CA GLU A 89 -16.40 -32.94 -48.49
C GLU A 89 -15.90 -32.46 -47.14
N GLN A 90 -16.82 -31.81 -46.44
CA GLN A 90 -16.63 -31.26 -45.12
C GLN A 90 -16.85 -32.36 -44.08
N SER A 91 -15.86 -33.23 -43.91
CA SER A 91 -15.69 -34.00 -42.68
C SER A 91 -15.14 -33.06 -41.61
N VAL A 92 -15.77 -33.07 -40.44
CA VAL A 92 -15.48 -32.22 -39.26
C VAL A 92 -14.03 -32.41 -38.74
N LEU A 93 -13.29 -33.41 -39.25
CA LEU A 93 -11.92 -33.75 -38.88
C LEU A 93 -10.96 -33.82 -40.09
N SER A 94 -10.93 -32.79 -40.94
CA SER A 94 -9.83 -32.60 -41.90
C SER A 94 -8.62 -31.97 -41.20
N PRO A 95 -7.36 -32.38 -41.50
CA PRO A 95 -6.16 -31.69 -41.02
C PRO A 95 -6.17 -30.18 -41.25
N VAL A 96 -6.82 -29.72 -42.33
CA VAL A 96 -7.02 -28.30 -42.63
C VAL A 96 -7.96 -27.63 -41.63
N ASN A 97 -9.00 -28.32 -41.17
CA ASN A 97 -9.90 -27.82 -40.15
C ASN A 97 -9.18 -27.71 -38.79
N CYS A 98 -8.45 -28.76 -38.39
CA CYS A 98 -7.63 -28.74 -37.17
C CYS A 98 -6.63 -27.58 -37.18
N TRP A 99 -5.98 -27.35 -38.32
CA TRP A 99 -5.08 -26.21 -38.50
C TRP A 99 -5.77 -24.86 -38.33
N ASN A 100 -6.95 -24.67 -38.94
CA ASN A 100 -7.70 -23.42 -38.79
C ASN A 100 -8.19 -23.19 -37.35
N LEU A 101 -8.59 -24.25 -36.65
CA LEU A 101 -8.95 -24.19 -35.23
C LEU A 101 -7.76 -23.78 -34.37
N LEU A 102 -6.57 -24.35 -34.63
CA LEU A 102 -5.33 -23.97 -33.93
C LEU A 102 -4.99 -22.49 -34.12
N LEU A 103 -5.03 -22.01 -35.37
CA LEU A 103 -4.78 -20.59 -35.66
C LEU A 103 -5.82 -19.68 -34.98
N THR A 104 -7.09 -20.09 -34.97
CA THR A 104 -8.16 -19.35 -34.28
C THR A 104 -7.92 -19.28 -32.78
N GLN A 105 -7.43 -20.37 -32.17
CA GLN A 105 -7.08 -20.42 -30.75
C GLN A 105 -5.93 -19.46 -30.42
N VAL A 106 -4.86 -19.44 -31.23
CA VAL A 106 -3.74 -18.49 -31.06
C VAL A 106 -4.22 -17.04 -31.15
N LYS A 107 -5.13 -16.72 -32.08
CA LYS A 107 -5.74 -15.38 -32.18
C LYS A 107 -6.60 -15.02 -30.97
N ARG A 108 -7.28 -16.01 -30.37
CA ARG A 108 -8.04 -15.81 -29.14
C ARG A 108 -7.11 -15.48 -27.98
N GLU A 109 -6.08 -16.30 -27.77
CA GLU A 109 -5.07 -16.08 -26.72
C GLU A 109 -4.40 -14.71 -26.87
N SER A 110 -4.03 -14.31 -28.09
CA SER A 110 -3.53 -12.96 -28.39
C SER A 110 -4.45 -11.85 -27.84
N ARG A 111 -5.76 -11.96 -28.07
CA ARG A 111 -6.75 -10.98 -27.57
C ARG A 111 -6.93 -11.04 -26.06
N ASP A 112 -6.90 -12.24 -25.49
CA ASP A 112 -7.03 -12.42 -24.04
C ASP A 112 -5.86 -11.75 -23.31
N HIS A 113 -4.63 -11.92 -23.81
CA HIS A 113 -3.44 -11.25 -23.27
C HIS A 113 -3.48 -9.72 -23.45
N ALA A 114 -3.94 -9.21 -24.59
CA ALA A 114 -4.15 -7.77 -24.79
C ALA A 114 -5.19 -7.22 -23.80
N THR A 115 -6.30 -7.95 -23.59
CA THR A 115 -7.33 -7.59 -22.62
C THR A 115 -6.78 -7.58 -21.21
N LEU A 116 -5.94 -8.56 -20.86
CA LEU A 116 -5.31 -8.62 -19.54
C LEU A 116 -4.36 -7.45 -19.30
N SER A 117 -3.56 -7.08 -20.30
CA SER A 117 -2.74 -5.86 -20.26
C SER A 117 -3.59 -4.61 -20.03
N ASP A 118 -4.72 -4.50 -20.73
CA ASP A 118 -5.64 -3.36 -20.57
C ASP A 118 -6.24 -3.30 -19.16
N LEU A 119 -6.66 -4.45 -18.61
CA LEU A 119 -7.14 -4.55 -17.24
C LEU A 119 -6.09 -4.10 -16.22
N TYR A 120 -4.83 -4.46 -16.43
CA TYR A 120 -3.74 -4.00 -15.56
C TYR A 120 -3.57 -2.48 -15.61
N LEU A 121 -3.50 -1.90 -16.81
CA LEU A 121 -3.27 -0.47 -17.01
C LEU A 121 -4.45 0.40 -16.59
N ASN A 122 -5.67 -0.01 -16.91
CA ASN A 122 -6.86 0.83 -16.80
C ASN A 122 -7.74 0.52 -15.59
N ASN A 123 -7.52 -0.62 -14.92
CA ASN A 123 -8.32 -1.00 -13.75
C ASN A 123 -7.46 -1.22 -12.50
N ILE A 124 -6.42 -2.07 -12.58
CA ILE A 124 -5.65 -2.43 -11.39
C ILE A 124 -4.73 -1.29 -10.94
N ILE A 125 -3.91 -0.74 -11.84
CA ILE A 125 -2.97 0.34 -11.48
C ILE A 125 -3.70 1.59 -10.93
N PRO A 126 -4.79 2.09 -11.56
CA PRO A 126 -5.54 3.23 -11.02
C PRO A 126 -6.14 2.98 -9.64
N ARG A 127 -6.53 1.74 -9.33
CA ARG A 127 -7.00 1.38 -7.99
C ARG A 127 -5.91 1.52 -6.93
N PHE A 128 -4.67 1.11 -7.24
CA PHE A 128 -3.56 1.32 -6.29
C PHE A 128 -3.23 2.79 -6.11
N ALA A 129 -3.28 3.60 -7.18
CA ALA A 129 -3.12 5.04 -7.09
C ALA A 129 -4.19 5.68 -6.19
N GLN A 130 -5.45 5.30 -6.37
CA GLN A 130 -6.56 5.75 -5.51
C GLN A 130 -6.35 5.33 -4.05
N VAL A 131 -6.01 4.06 -3.80
CA VAL A 131 -5.74 3.57 -2.44
C VAL A 131 -4.56 4.33 -1.80
N SER A 132 -3.57 4.74 -2.58
CA SER A 132 -2.45 5.56 -2.09
C SER A 132 -2.90 6.95 -1.66
N GLU A 133 -3.74 7.62 -2.47
CA GLU A 133 -4.33 8.91 -2.11
C GLU A 133 -5.21 8.80 -0.86
N ASP A 134 -6.07 7.79 -0.80
CA ASP A 134 -6.95 7.51 0.33
C ASP A 134 -6.13 7.25 1.60
N SER A 135 -5.05 6.47 1.49
CA SER A 135 -4.14 6.20 2.60
C SER A 135 -3.48 7.47 3.13
N GLY A 136 -3.04 8.37 2.24
CA GLY A 136 -2.45 9.66 2.63
C GLY A 136 -3.46 10.56 3.35
N ARG A 137 -4.72 10.63 2.87
CA ARG A 137 -5.79 11.39 3.53
C ARG A 137 -6.15 10.82 4.89
N LEU A 138 -6.28 9.50 4.99
CA LEU A 138 -6.57 8.81 6.25
C LEU A 138 -5.45 9.02 7.26
N PHE A 139 -4.20 8.85 6.82
CA PHE A 139 -3.02 9.06 7.64
C PHE A 139 -2.97 10.48 8.23
N LYS A 140 -3.21 11.51 7.41
CA LYS A 140 -3.24 12.90 7.89
C LYS A 140 -4.25 13.09 9.03
N LYS A 141 -5.48 12.57 8.87
CA LYS A 141 -6.51 12.63 9.91
C LYS A 141 -6.11 11.84 11.16
N SER A 142 -5.56 10.64 10.99
CA SER A 142 -5.08 9.82 12.12
C SER A 142 -3.97 10.52 12.90
N LYS A 143 -3.05 11.21 12.20
CA LYS A 143 -1.98 11.98 12.83
C LYS A 143 -2.52 13.19 13.59
N GLU A 144 -3.46 13.94 13.02
CA GLU A 144 -4.14 15.05 13.69
C GLU A 144 -4.82 14.60 14.98
N VAL A 145 -5.58 13.49 14.94
CA VAL A 145 -6.21 12.90 16.13
C VAL A 145 -5.17 12.44 17.16
N GLY A 146 -4.10 11.78 16.71
CA GLY A 146 -3.01 11.35 17.59
C GLY A 146 -2.33 12.51 18.31
N VAL A 147 -2.04 13.60 17.59
CA VAL A 147 -1.47 14.83 18.18
C VAL A 147 -2.41 15.42 19.22
N GLN A 148 -3.70 15.56 18.92
CA GLN A 148 -4.68 16.09 19.88
C GLN A 148 -4.73 15.25 21.17
N LEU A 149 -4.77 13.92 21.04
CA LEU A 149 -4.77 13.02 22.20
C LEU A 149 -3.48 13.13 23.03
N HIS A 150 -2.32 13.29 22.36
CA HIS A 150 -1.05 13.48 23.03
C HIS A 150 -1.01 14.82 23.77
N GLU A 151 -1.53 15.89 23.19
CA GLU A 151 -1.64 17.20 23.82
C GLU A 151 -2.54 17.17 25.06
N ASP A 152 -3.71 16.54 24.95
CA ASP A 152 -4.66 16.40 26.06
C ASP A 152 -4.03 15.61 27.23
N LEU A 153 -3.34 14.52 26.93
CA LEU A 153 -2.61 13.74 27.93
C LEU A 153 -1.51 14.58 28.61
N MET A 154 -0.70 15.28 27.82
CA MET A 154 0.37 16.11 28.36
C MET A 154 -0.17 17.25 29.23
N LYS A 155 -1.34 17.79 28.91
CA LYS A 155 -2.01 18.79 29.73
C LYS A 155 -2.36 18.23 31.11
N VAL A 156 -2.98 17.05 31.17
CA VAL A 156 -3.34 16.39 32.44
C VAL A 156 -2.09 16.05 33.27
N LEU A 157 -1.01 15.61 32.63
CA LEU A 157 0.26 15.33 33.32
C LEU A 157 0.88 16.62 33.91
N ASN A 158 0.83 17.73 33.18
CA ASN A 158 1.32 19.01 33.69
C ASN A 158 0.45 19.59 34.82
N GLU A 159 -0.87 19.38 34.77
CA GLU A 159 -1.78 19.75 35.87
C GLU A 159 -1.43 18.96 37.13
N LEU A 160 -1.19 17.65 37.02
CA LEU A 160 -0.75 16.81 38.14
C LEU A 160 0.62 17.24 38.69
N TYR A 161 1.58 17.56 37.83
CA TYR A 161 2.87 18.14 38.24
C TYR A 161 2.67 19.39 39.10
N THR A 162 1.81 20.31 38.64
CA THR A 162 1.54 21.57 39.33
C THR A 162 0.94 21.32 40.72
N CYS A 163 -0.02 20.40 40.82
CA CYS A 163 -0.62 20.00 42.11
C CYS A 163 0.40 19.38 43.07
N LEU A 164 1.27 18.48 42.59
CA LEU A 164 2.32 17.86 43.40
C LEU A 164 3.35 18.89 43.88
N ALA A 165 3.79 19.79 42.99
CA ALA A 165 4.72 20.85 43.32
C ALA A 165 4.13 21.82 44.37
N GLN A 166 2.86 22.21 44.20
CA GLN A 166 2.16 23.06 45.18
C GLN A 166 2.01 22.38 46.54
N ALA A 167 1.68 21.09 46.59
CA ALA A 167 1.60 20.33 47.84
C ALA A 167 2.95 20.31 48.57
N SER A 168 4.05 20.12 47.84
CA SER A 168 5.41 20.12 48.42
C SER A 168 5.85 21.49 48.97
N LEU A 169 5.33 22.59 48.41
CA LEU A 169 5.61 23.96 48.86
C LEU A 169 4.70 24.42 50.00
N GLY A 170 3.42 24.04 49.97
CA GLY A 170 2.43 24.35 51.01
C GLY A 170 2.77 23.71 52.36
N GLU A 171 3.33 22.50 52.34
CA GLU A 171 3.84 21.85 53.56
C GLU A 171 5.18 22.43 54.07
N ALA A 172 5.93 23.16 53.24
CA ALA A 172 7.17 23.82 53.66
C ALA A 172 6.95 25.20 54.32
N ALA A 173 5.77 25.79 54.12
CA ALA A 173 5.37 27.09 54.66
C ALA A 173 4.53 26.99 55.96
N ALA A 174 4.17 25.78 56.38
CA ALA A 174 3.43 25.46 57.62
C ALA A 174 4.35 24.82 58.67
#